data_AF-A0A1H5F1X0-F1
#
_entry.id   AF-A0A1H5F1X0-F1
#
_cell.length_a   1.000
_cell.length_b   1.000
_cell.length_c   1.000
_cell.angle_alpha   90.00
_cell.angle_beta   90.00
_cell.angle_gamma   90.00
#
_symmetry.space_group_name_H-M   'P 1'
#
loop_
_entity.id
_entity.type
_entity.pdbx_description
1 polymer ?
#
loop_
_entity_poly.entity_id
_entity_poly.type
_entity_poly.pdbx_seq_one_letter_code
_entity_poly.pdbx_strand_id
1 'polypeptide(L)' 'MAWVVKMTGDDGVFYGSTPDHEGLRYRLGNQESAEMFDSKEAAEAVFYWFHQIRDLQKYSLEAVLI' A
#
# COMPACT_ATOMS: atom_id res chain seq x y z
N MET A 1 -0.68 -2.06 17.18
CA MET A 1 0.27 -1.34 16.31
C MET A 1 0.43 -2.19 15.08
N ALA A 2 0.07 -1.66 13.92
CA ALA A 2 0.21 -2.34 12.64
C ALA A 2 0.97 -1.43 11.68
N TRP A 3 1.67 -2.01 10.73
CA TRP A 3 2.26 -1.28 9.61
C TRP A 3 1.31 -1.33 8.42
N VAL A 4 1.22 -0.24 7.68
CA VAL A 4 0.47 -0.18 6.42
C VAL A 4 1.32 0.48 5.35
N VAL A 5 1.01 0.21 4.08
CA VAL A 5 1.59 0.94 2.95
C VAL A 5 0.78 2.20 2.72
N LYS A 6 1.41 3.35 2.92
CA LYS A 6 0.89 4.66 2.54
C LYS A 6 1.38 5.01 1.14
N MET A 7 0.48 5.52 0.33
CA MET A 7 0.73 5.98 -1.03
C MET A 7 0.47 7.47 -1.10
N THR A 8 1.46 8.26 -1.48
CA THR A 8 1.34 9.71 -1.62
C THR A 8 1.55 10.10 -3.07
N GLY A 9 0.58 10.79 -3.68
CA GLY A 9 0.67 11.32 -5.03
C GLY A 9 0.01 12.68 -5.14
N ASP A 10 0.02 13.26 -6.34
CA ASP A 10 -0.54 14.60 -6.59
C ASP A 10 -2.05 14.66 -6.32
N ASP A 11 -2.76 13.53 -6.43
CA ASP A 11 -4.18 13.39 -6.15
C ASP A 11 -4.51 13.05 -4.69
N GLY A 12 -3.51 12.99 -3.81
CA GLY A 12 -3.68 12.87 -2.37
C GLY A 12 -2.98 11.67 -1.73
N VAL A 13 -3.48 11.28 -0.55
CA VAL A 13 -2.96 10.17 0.25
C VAL A 13 -3.91 8.99 0.17
N PHE A 14 -3.36 7.82 -0.11
CA PHE A 14 -4.05 6.54 -0.20
C PHE A 14 -3.28 5.47 0.57
N TYR A 15 -3.86 4.27 0.66
CA TYR A 15 -3.27 3.13 1.35
C TYR A 15 -3.29 1.88 0.48
N GLY A 16 -2.36 0.96 0.69
CA GLY A 16 -2.29 -0.30 -0.06
C GLY A 16 -3.34 -1.31 0.39
N SER A 17 -4.04 -1.94 -0.56
CA SER A 17 -4.95 -3.04 -0.28
C SER A 17 -4.24 -4.38 -0.15
N THR A 18 -4.92 -5.32 0.50
CA THR A 18 -4.67 -6.76 0.39
C THR A 18 -4.82 -7.17 -1.08
N PRO A 19 -4.05 -8.17 -1.57
CA PRO A 19 -4.24 -8.70 -2.92
C PRO A 19 -5.62 -9.34 -3.03
N ASP A 20 -6.26 -9.16 -4.19
CA ASP A 20 -7.49 -9.86 -4.52
C ASP A 20 -7.25 -11.33 -4.91
N HIS A 21 -8.30 -12.00 -5.36
CA HIS A 21 -8.26 -13.39 -5.81
C HIS A 21 -7.36 -13.63 -7.04
N GLU A 22 -7.04 -12.57 -7.79
CA GLU A 22 -6.12 -12.61 -8.94
C GLU A 22 -4.70 -12.17 -8.54
N GLY A 23 -4.48 -11.83 -7.27
CA GLY A 23 -3.21 -11.33 -6.75
C GLY A 23 -2.98 -9.84 -7.01
N LEU A 24 -3.98 -9.12 -7.52
CA LEU A 24 -3.87 -7.69 -7.82
C LEU A 24 -4.11 -6.85 -6.58
N ARG A 25 -3.38 -5.74 -6.49
CA ARG A 25 -3.42 -4.80 -5.37
C ARG A 25 -3.91 -3.44 -5.85
N TYR A 26 -4.58 -2.71 -4.97
CA TYR A 26 -5.22 -1.44 -5.31
C TYR A 26 -4.87 -0.38 -4.27
N ARG A 27 -5.14 0.89 -4.63
CA ARG A 27 -5.14 1.99 -3.68
C ARG A 27 -6.48 2.05 -2.95
N LEU A 28 -6.46 2.38 -1.67
CA LEU A 28 -7.62 2.56 -0.81
C LEU A 28 -7.67 3.99 -0.29
N GLY A 29 -8.88 4.55 -0.22
CA GLY A 29 -9.10 5.91 0.27
C GLY A 29 -9.11 6.04 1.79
N ASN A 30 -9.09 4.92 2.52
CA ASN A 30 -9.07 4.90 3.97
C ASN A 30 -8.01 3.93 4.49
N GLN A 31 -7.58 4.19 5.71
CA GLN A 31 -6.58 3.38 6.40
C GLN A 31 -7.17 2.10 6.98
N GLU A 32 -8.45 2.12 7.36
CA GLU A 32 -9.12 1.01 8.04
C GLU A 32 -9.24 -0.25 7.18
N SER A 33 -9.28 -0.11 5.85
CA SER A 33 -9.31 -1.22 4.90
C SER A 33 -7.93 -1.61 4.37
N ALA A 34 -6.87 -0.93 4.80
CA ALA A 34 -5.51 -1.20 4.33
C ALA A 34 -5.02 -2.57 4.80
N GLU A 35 -4.12 -3.17 4.02
CA GLU A 35 -3.43 -4.38 4.47
C GLU A 35 -2.55 -4.03 5.68
N MET A 36 -2.78 -4.74 6.78
CA MET A 36 -2.06 -4.59 8.02
C MET A 36 -0.92 -5.60 8.09
N PHE A 37 0.27 -5.12 8.42
CA PHE A 37 1.49 -5.91 8.53
C PHE A 37 2.05 -5.87 9.95
N ASP A 38 2.67 -6.96 10.38
CA ASP A 38 3.26 -7.08 11.71
C ASP A 38 4.58 -6.31 11.86
N SER A 39 5.26 -6.00 10.75
CA SER A 39 6.52 -5.27 10.74
C SER A 39 6.63 -4.29 9.57
N LYS A 40 7.55 -3.34 9.70
CA LYS A 40 7.88 -2.38 8.64
C LYS A 40 8.37 -3.11 7.39
N GLU A 41 9.26 -4.08 7.58
CA GLU A 41 9.88 -4.86 6.50
C GLU A 41 8.83 -5.66 5.74
N ALA A 42 7.82 -6.21 6.42
CA ALA A 42 6.71 -6.90 5.77
C ALA A 42 5.87 -5.95 4.90
N ALA A 43 5.62 -4.72 5.36
CA ALA A 43 4.95 -3.70 4.57
C ALA A 43 5.80 -3.20 3.39
N GLU A 44 7.12 -3.07 3.55
CA GLU A 44 8.02 -2.65 2.47
C GLU A 44 8.22 -3.75 1.42
N ALA A 45 8.18 -5.02 1.83
CA ALA A 45 8.31 -6.15 0.91
C ALA A 45 7.25 -6.15 -0.20
N VAL A 46 6.09 -5.55 0.06
CA VAL A 46 5.00 -5.49 -0.94
C VAL A 46 5.10 -4.30 -1.90
N PHE A 47 6.03 -3.35 -1.69
CA PHE A 47 6.24 -2.21 -2.59
C PHE A 47 6.53 -2.63 -4.01
N TYR A 48 7.32 -3.70 -4.15
CA TYR A 48 7.62 -4.30 -5.44
C TYR A 48 6.36 -4.59 -6.26
N TRP A 49 5.33 -5.18 -5.63
CA TRP A 49 4.06 -5.48 -6.30
C TRP A 49 3.30 -4.23 -6.71
N PHE A 50 3.26 -3.20 -5.84
CA PHE A 50 2.63 -1.93 -6.19
C PHE A 50 3.34 -1.23 -7.36
N HIS A 51 4.67 -1.29 -7.43
CA HIS A 51 5.44 -0.74 -8.55
C HIS A 51 5.26 -1.51 -9.87
N GLN A 52 4.79 -2.76 -9.85
CA GLN A 52 4.43 -3.48 -11.07
C GLN A 52 3.11 -2.99 -11.68
N ILE A 53 2.26 -2.31 -10.91
CA ILE A 53 0.96 -1.84 -11.35
C ILE A 53 1.10 -0.41 -11.89
N ARG A 54 0.96 -0.27 -13.21
CA ARG A 54 1.18 0.99 -13.94
C ARG A 54 0.48 2.20 -13.29
N ASP A 55 -0.78 2.03 -12.87
CA ASP A 55 -1.58 3.11 -12.29
C ASP A 55 -1.10 3.55 -10.90
N LEU A 56 -0.31 2.70 -10.23
CA LEU A 56 0.22 2.96 -8.90
C LEU A 56 1.67 3.45 -8.91
N GLN A 57 2.38 3.36 -10.04
CA GLN A 57 3.76 3.84 -10.19
C GLN A 57 3.91 5.34 -9.95
N LYS A 58 2.84 6.11 -10.10
CA LYS A 58 2.84 7.56 -9.85
C LYS A 58 2.88 7.94 -8.36
N TYR A 59 2.66 7.00 -7.44
CA TYR A 59 2.68 7.27 -6.01
C TYR A 59 4.05 6.98 -5.40
N SER A 60 4.45 7.82 -4.44
CA SER A 60 5.51 7.50 -3.50
C SER A 60 4.97 6.56 -2.43
N LEU A 61 5.69 5.47 -2.16
CA LEU A 61 5.30 4.47 -1.18
C LEU A 61 6.09 4.67 0.13
N GLU A 62 5.39 4.57 1.26
CA GLU A 62 5.99 4.63 2.60
C GLU A 62 5.33 3.57 3.49
N ALA A 63 6.13 2.89 4.31
CA ALA A 63 5.61 2.01 5.35
C ALA A 63 5.43 2.84 6.61
N VAL A 64 4.20 2.94 7.11
CA VAL A 64 3.85 3.78 8.26
C VAL A 64 3.20 2.96 9.37
N LEU A 65 3.54 3.29 10.62
CA LEU A 65 2.96 2.68 11.81
C LEU A 65 1.63 3.34 12.15
N ILE A 66 0.61 2.51 12.41
CA ILE A 66 -0.75 2.92 12.77
C ILE A 66 -1.29 2.20 14.00
#